data_AF-A0A3M2D222-F1
#
_entry.id   AF-A0A3M2D222-F1
#
_cell.length_a   1.000
_cell.length_b   1.000
_cell.length_c   1.000
_cell.angle_alpha   90.00
_cell.angle_beta   90.00
_cell.angle_gamma   90.00
#
_symmetry.space_group_name_H-M   'P 1'
#
loop_
_entity.id
_entity.type
_entity.pdbx_description
1 polymer ?
#
loop_
_entity_poly.entity_id
_entity_poly.type
_entity_poly.pdbx_seq_one_letter_code
_entity_poly.pdbx_strand_id
1 'polypeptide(L)'
;MNRPLAKAALILIGMYIVLVYVLPLFTAPLPASLIYLYLALTLSAVLIYYTISGTTLEEFMGPIVRFLSGVDQVGPAKTARLLVLIVFPLLVGWQTYTRLAPSDLPPPENRTIHPAPPGEFVGLSNPFPKTPENIMMGKGLYAAYCSPCHGANYDGKGPAAPGFNPPPANFRDPGTIAQLQESYLFWRIKKGGVGLPVEGMPWKSAMPRWEVELPDEFIWKIIMGEYDGAGQSPRTWEEEE
;
A
#
# COMPACT_ATOMS: atom_id res chain seq x y z
N MET A 1 -14.05 -46.63 17.88
CA MET A 1 -12.72 -46.05 17.56
C MET A 1 -12.83 -44.54 17.63
N ASN A 2 -12.35 -43.91 18.70
CA ASN A 2 -12.40 -42.45 18.85
C ASN A 2 -11.37 -41.80 17.92
N ARG A 3 -11.82 -40.93 17.01
CA ARG A 3 -10.97 -40.12 16.12
C ARG A 3 -11.15 -38.63 16.46
N PRO A 4 -10.58 -38.15 17.57
CA PRO A 4 -10.82 -36.78 18.05
C PRO A 4 -10.40 -35.72 17.04
N LEU A 5 -9.28 -35.91 16.35
CA LEU A 5 -8.82 -34.99 15.30
C LEU A 5 -9.81 -34.89 14.13
N ALA A 6 -10.38 -36.02 13.69
CA ALA A 6 -11.38 -36.03 12.63
C ALA A 6 -12.68 -35.36 13.08
N LYS A 7 -13.11 -35.58 14.33
CA LYS A 7 -14.28 -34.91 14.91
C LYS A 7 -14.06 -33.38 14.98
N ALA A 8 -12.89 -32.94 15.41
CA ALA A 8 -12.50 -31.53 15.42
C ALA A 8 -12.57 -30.90 14.02
N ALA A 9 -12.00 -31.56 13.02
CA ALA A 9 -12.05 -31.11 11.63
C ALA A 9 -13.49 -31.02 11.11
N LEU A 10 -14.33 -32.02 11.41
CA LEU A 10 -15.75 -32.02 11.02
C LEU A 10 -16.54 -30.90 11.69
N ILE A 11 -16.27 -30.57 12.95
CA ILE A 11 -16.91 -29.45 13.66
C ILE A 11 -16.55 -28.12 12.96
N LEU A 12 -15.27 -27.91 12.63
CA LEU A 12 -14.83 -26.70 11.94
C LEU A 12 -15.39 -26.57 10.52
N ILE A 13 -15.38 -27.66 9.75
CA ILE A 13 -15.96 -27.70 8.41
C ILE A 13 -17.47 -27.47 8.48
N GLY A 14 -18.16 -28.11 9.43
CA GLY A 14 -19.59 -27.92 9.67
C GLY A 14 -19.91 -26.47 10.03
N MET A 15 -19.14 -25.85 10.93
CA MET A 15 -19.28 -24.44 11.29
C MET A 15 -19.07 -23.53 10.07
N TYR A 16 -18.03 -23.77 9.27
CA TYR A 16 -17.80 -23.01 8.04
C TYR A 16 -18.98 -23.11 7.07
N ILE A 17 -19.49 -24.33 6.85
CA ILE A 17 -20.63 -24.56 5.96
C ILE A 17 -21.87 -23.83 6.47
N VAL A 18 -22.12 -23.87 7.78
CA VAL A 18 -23.24 -23.17 8.40
C VAL A 18 -23.11 -21.67 8.18
N LEU A 19 -21.95 -21.08 8.45
CA LEU A 19 -21.74 -19.63 8.34
C LEU A 19 -21.79 -19.12 6.91
N VAL A 20 -21.28 -19.90 5.95
CA VAL A 20 -21.12 -19.46 4.55
C VAL A 20 -22.30 -19.84 3.66
N TYR A 21 -22.94 -20.97 3.92
CA TYR A 21 -23.99 -21.49 3.03
C TYR A 21 -25.36 -21.60 3.68
N VAL A 22 -25.46 -21.92 4.97
CA VAL A 22 -26.77 -22.13 5.62
C VAL A 22 -27.34 -20.82 6.16
N LEU A 23 -26.55 -20.04 6.90
CA LEU A 23 -26.99 -18.80 7.51
C LEU A 23 -27.40 -17.74 6.47
N PRO A 24 -26.72 -17.61 5.31
CA PRO A 24 -27.15 -16.68 4.26
C PRO A 24 -28.45 -17.07 3.55
N LEU A 25 -29.02 -18.26 3.82
CA LEU A 25 -30.38 -18.59 3.37
C LEU A 25 -31.44 -17.79 4.13
N PHE A 26 -31.10 -17.25 5.31
CA PHE A 26 -32.02 -16.52 6.19
C PHE A 26 -31.55 -15.10 6.52
N THR A 27 -30.30 -14.75 6.20
CA THR A 27 -29.67 -13.46 6.55
C THR A 27 -28.79 -12.95 5.41
N ALA A 28 -28.34 -11.69 5.50
CA ALA A 28 -27.34 -11.18 4.57
C ALA A 28 -25.99 -11.95 4.73
N PRO A 29 -25.21 -12.11 3.65
CA PRO A 29 -23.89 -12.76 3.73
C PRO A 29 -23.00 -12.12 4.78
N LEU A 30 -22.40 -12.96 5.64
CA LEU A 30 -21.50 -12.48 6.69
C LEU A 30 -20.20 -11.93 6.09
N PRO A 31 -19.65 -10.82 6.64
CA PRO A 31 -18.32 -10.36 6.28
C PRO A 31 -17.25 -11.38 6.71
N ALA A 32 -16.16 -11.46 5.94
CA ALA A 32 -15.08 -12.44 6.16
C ALA A 32 -14.48 -12.38 7.58
N SER A 33 -14.36 -11.18 8.16
CA SER A 33 -13.86 -11.00 9.53
C SER A 33 -14.69 -11.72 10.58
N LEU A 34 -16.02 -11.72 10.45
CA LEU A 34 -16.91 -12.43 11.38
C LEU A 34 -16.82 -13.94 11.18
N ILE A 35 -16.75 -14.41 9.93
CA ILE A 35 -16.57 -15.84 9.63
C ILE A 35 -15.27 -16.33 10.29
N TYR A 36 -14.16 -15.62 10.11
CA TYR A 36 -12.89 -15.97 10.72
C TYR A 36 -12.92 -15.91 12.25
N LEU A 37 -13.61 -14.92 12.82
CA LEU A 37 -13.81 -14.82 14.27
C LEU A 37 -14.53 -16.06 14.82
N TYR A 38 -15.68 -16.44 14.26
CA TYR A 38 -16.44 -17.59 14.75
C TYR A 38 -15.68 -18.91 14.55
N LEU A 39 -14.96 -19.08 13.44
CA LEU A 39 -14.08 -20.23 13.24
C LEU A 39 -12.93 -20.27 14.26
N ALA A 40 -12.31 -19.14 14.55
CA ALA A 40 -11.24 -19.05 15.56
C ALA A 40 -11.76 -19.36 16.96
N LEU A 41 -12.94 -18.87 17.33
CA LEU A 41 -13.60 -19.21 18.60
C LEU A 41 -13.94 -20.70 18.67
N THR A 42 -14.47 -21.28 17.58
CA THR A 42 -14.79 -22.71 17.51
C THR A 42 -13.53 -23.56 17.63
N LEU A 43 -12.45 -23.19 16.93
CA LEU A 43 -11.16 -23.85 17.04
C LEU A 43 -10.64 -23.76 18.49
N SER A 44 -10.73 -22.58 19.11
CA SER A 44 -10.29 -22.37 20.49
C SER A 44 -11.07 -23.26 21.46
N ALA A 45 -12.40 -23.35 21.32
CA ALA A 45 -13.23 -24.23 22.13
C ALA A 45 -12.87 -25.71 21.96
N VAL A 46 -12.62 -26.15 20.73
CA VAL A 46 -12.17 -27.51 20.41
C VAL A 46 -10.81 -27.80 21.04
N LEU A 47 -9.85 -26.87 20.93
CA LEU A 47 -8.54 -27.01 21.53
C LEU A 47 -8.62 -27.05 23.06
N ILE A 48 -9.41 -26.18 23.68
CA ILE A 48 -9.66 -26.21 25.12
C ILE A 48 -10.20 -27.58 25.51
N TYR A 49 -11.26 -28.07 24.86
CA TYR A 49 -11.87 -29.36 25.17
C TYR A 49 -10.88 -30.53 25.13
N TYR A 50 -10.04 -30.61 24.10
CA TYR A 50 -9.05 -31.69 23.97
C TYR A 50 -7.78 -31.47 24.81
N THR A 51 -7.58 -30.30 25.40
CA THR A 51 -6.45 -30.03 26.30
C THR A 51 -6.80 -30.18 27.78
N ILE A 52 -8.08 -30.45 28.11
CA ILE A 52 -8.53 -30.62 29.51
C ILE A 52 -7.85 -31.81 30.21
N SER A 53 -7.52 -32.89 29.49
CA SER A 53 -6.83 -34.05 30.06
C SER A 53 -5.67 -34.51 29.20
N GLY A 54 -4.66 -35.12 29.83
CA GLY A 54 -3.51 -35.69 29.10
C GLY A 54 -3.92 -36.79 28.12
N THR A 55 -4.94 -37.58 28.47
CA THR A 55 -5.45 -38.66 27.62
C THR A 55 -6.15 -38.13 26.36
N THR A 56 -7.02 -37.12 26.48
CA THR A 56 -7.70 -36.54 25.31
C THR A 56 -6.73 -35.76 24.44
N LEU A 57 -5.70 -35.14 25.04
CA LEU A 57 -4.64 -34.46 24.32
C LEU A 57 -3.79 -35.45 23.51
N GLU A 58 -3.42 -36.58 24.09
CA GLU A 58 -2.66 -37.61 23.39
C GLU A 58 -3.45 -38.23 22.25
N GLU A 59 -4.74 -38.53 22.45
CA GLU A 59 -5.61 -39.02 21.37
C GLU A 59 -5.76 -37.98 20.25
N PHE A 60 -5.80 -36.69 20.59
CA PHE A 60 -5.91 -35.59 19.63
C PHE A 60 -4.62 -35.35 18.85
N MET A 61 -3.47 -35.30 19.53
CA MET A 61 -2.15 -35.03 18.93
C MET A 61 -1.50 -36.26 18.30
N GLY A 62 -1.84 -37.46 18.75
CA GLY A 62 -1.24 -38.72 18.32
C GLY A 62 -1.19 -38.91 16.79
N PRO A 63 -2.28 -38.66 16.04
CA PRO A 63 -2.26 -38.73 14.58
C PRO A 63 -1.28 -37.74 13.93
N ILE A 64 -1.18 -36.51 14.46
CA ILE A 64 -0.28 -35.47 13.95
C ILE A 64 1.17 -35.87 14.21
N VAL A 65 1.48 -36.27 15.46
CA VAL A 65 2.83 -36.70 15.84
C VAL A 65 3.24 -37.93 15.05
N ARG A 66 2.35 -38.92 14.85
CA ARG A 66 2.63 -40.11 14.03
C ARG A 66 2.87 -39.75 12.57
N PHE A 67 2.11 -38.80 12.02
CA PHE A 67 2.33 -38.28 10.68
C PHE A 67 3.69 -37.59 10.55
N LEU A 68 4.02 -36.68 11.47
CA LEU A 68 5.25 -35.90 11.43
C LEU A 68 6.52 -36.71 11.75
N SER A 69 6.45 -37.63 12.71
CA SER A 69 7.57 -38.50 13.08
C SER A 69 7.83 -39.60 12.06
N GLY A 70 6.77 -40.08 11.40
CA GLY A 70 6.88 -41.18 10.42
C GLY A 70 7.11 -42.55 11.05
N VAL A 71 6.90 -42.71 12.35
CA VAL A 71 7.00 -44.00 13.03
C VAL A 71 6.05 -45.00 12.37
N ASP A 72 6.56 -46.20 12.06
CA ASP A 72 5.86 -47.31 11.41
C ASP A 72 5.29 -47.03 10.00
N GLN A 73 5.69 -45.95 9.34
CA GLN A 73 5.27 -45.66 7.98
C GLN A 73 6.19 -46.34 6.95
N VAL A 74 5.65 -47.32 6.24
CA VAL A 74 6.33 -48.01 5.12
C VAL A 74 5.54 -47.89 3.83
N GLY A 75 6.24 -48.03 2.70
CA GLY A 75 5.66 -47.99 1.36
C GLY A 75 4.88 -46.68 1.07
N PRO A 76 3.62 -46.76 0.60
CA PRO A 76 2.88 -45.59 0.11
C PRO A 76 2.63 -44.52 1.18
N ALA A 77 2.51 -44.91 2.46
CA ALA A 77 2.32 -43.96 3.56
C ALA A 77 3.53 -43.02 3.74
N LYS A 78 4.76 -43.57 3.62
CA LYS A 78 6.00 -42.78 3.68
C LYS A 78 6.10 -41.81 2.51
N THR A 79 5.75 -42.27 1.30
CA THR A 79 5.75 -41.42 0.10
C THR A 79 4.74 -40.28 0.22
N ALA A 80 3.52 -40.56 0.68
CA ALA A 80 2.49 -39.55 0.90
C ALA A 80 2.93 -38.50 1.93
N ARG A 81 3.55 -38.91 3.04
CA ARG A 81 4.13 -37.99 4.04
C ARG A 81 5.19 -37.09 3.41
N LEU A 82 6.16 -37.65 2.68
CA LEU A 82 7.23 -36.86 2.04
C LEU A 82 6.68 -35.88 1.02
N LEU A 83 5.69 -36.28 0.22
CA LEU A 83 5.02 -35.38 -0.72
C LEU A 83 4.37 -34.21 0.01
N VAL A 84 3.62 -34.45 1.09
CA VAL A 84 3.03 -33.36 1.87
C VAL A 84 4.11 -32.46 2.46
N LEU A 85 5.15 -33.01 3.08
CA LEU A 85 6.21 -32.23 3.74
C LEU A 85 7.08 -31.41 2.76
N ILE A 86 7.12 -31.78 1.48
CA ILE A 86 7.86 -31.04 0.44
C ILE A 86 6.93 -30.08 -0.31
N VAL A 87 5.80 -30.59 -0.80
CA VAL A 87 4.89 -29.83 -1.66
C VAL A 87 4.18 -28.74 -0.87
N PHE A 88 3.77 -28.99 0.38
CA PHE A 88 3.05 -27.99 1.17
C PHE A 88 3.90 -26.72 1.41
N PRO A 89 5.16 -26.79 1.90
CA PRO A 89 6.01 -25.61 2.03
C PRO A 89 6.30 -24.91 0.69
N LEU A 90 6.49 -25.67 -0.40
CA LEU A 90 6.71 -25.09 -1.72
C LEU A 90 5.49 -24.33 -2.23
N LEU A 91 4.28 -24.89 -2.05
CA LEU A 91 3.03 -24.23 -2.43
C LEU A 91 2.77 -22.99 -1.60
N VAL A 92 2.94 -23.08 -0.27
CA VAL A 92 2.80 -21.92 0.63
C VAL A 92 3.84 -20.86 0.26
N GLY A 93 5.10 -21.24 0.08
CA GLY A 93 6.17 -20.34 -0.33
C GLY A 93 5.89 -19.65 -1.67
N TRP A 94 5.45 -20.40 -2.68
CA TRP A 94 5.03 -19.86 -3.98
C TRP A 94 3.85 -18.89 -3.86
N GLN A 95 2.82 -19.25 -3.10
CA GLN A 95 1.64 -18.41 -2.91
C GLN A 95 1.99 -17.12 -2.15
N THR A 96 2.85 -17.21 -1.13
CA THR A 96 3.34 -16.05 -0.40
C THR A 96 4.21 -15.17 -1.29
N TYR A 97 5.13 -15.75 -2.07
CA TYR A 97 5.98 -15.02 -3.01
C TYR A 97 5.14 -14.27 -4.05
N THR A 98 4.20 -14.95 -4.71
CA THR A 98 3.36 -14.32 -5.74
C THR A 98 2.44 -13.22 -5.22
N ARG A 99 2.11 -13.23 -3.92
CA ARG A 99 1.30 -12.18 -3.29
C ARG A 99 2.11 -11.00 -2.75
N LEU A 100 3.35 -11.23 -2.34
CA LEU A 100 4.18 -10.23 -1.67
C LEU A 100 5.33 -9.71 -2.54
N ALA A 101 5.67 -10.39 -3.63
CA ALA A 101 6.68 -9.92 -4.56
C ALA A 101 6.27 -8.53 -5.11
N PRO A 102 7.16 -7.53 -5.03
CA PRO A 102 6.91 -6.23 -5.64
C PRO A 102 6.62 -6.38 -7.13
N SER A 103 5.68 -5.59 -7.63
CA SER A 103 5.35 -5.50 -9.05
C SER A 103 5.61 -4.08 -9.54
N ASP A 104 6.31 -3.99 -10.67
CA ASP A 104 6.54 -2.74 -11.40
C ASP A 104 5.39 -2.43 -12.37
N LEU A 105 4.31 -3.23 -12.37
CA LEU A 105 3.12 -2.91 -13.16
C LEU A 105 2.27 -1.88 -12.41
N PRO A 106 1.77 -0.85 -13.11
CA PRO A 106 0.84 0.09 -12.50
C PRO A 106 -0.43 -0.66 -12.03
N PRO A 107 -1.03 -0.28 -10.89
CA PRO A 107 -2.27 -0.88 -10.44
C PRO A 107 -3.35 -0.65 -11.50
N PRO A 108 -4.25 -1.63 -11.73
CA PRO A 108 -5.39 -1.46 -12.63
C PRO A 108 -6.48 -0.51 -12.09
N GLU A 109 -6.31 -0.01 -10.86
CA GLU A 109 -7.24 0.90 -10.20
C GLU A 109 -7.06 2.35 -10.69
N ASN A 110 -8.15 3.11 -10.73
CA ASN A 110 -8.13 4.48 -11.22
C ASN A 110 -7.30 5.35 -10.25
N ARG A 111 -6.13 5.80 -10.72
CA ARG A 111 -5.13 6.49 -9.91
C ARG A 111 -5.65 7.85 -9.41
N THR A 112 -5.53 8.11 -8.11
CA THR A 112 -5.55 9.47 -7.59
C THR A 112 -4.23 10.16 -7.93
N ILE A 113 -4.21 10.90 -9.03
CA ILE A 113 -3.00 11.57 -9.53
C ILE A 113 -2.49 12.63 -8.53
N HIS A 114 -3.40 13.18 -7.70
CA HIS A 114 -3.11 14.16 -6.66
C HIS A 114 -3.79 13.78 -5.33
N PRO A 115 -3.11 13.02 -4.43
CA PRO A 115 -3.66 12.73 -3.11
C PRO A 115 -3.74 14.00 -2.26
N ALA A 116 -4.76 14.16 -1.42
CA ALA A 116 -4.86 15.35 -0.57
C ALA A 116 -3.63 15.49 0.35
N PRO A 117 -3.10 16.72 0.55
CA PRO A 117 -1.97 16.92 1.44
C PRO A 117 -2.39 16.67 2.90
N PRO A 118 -1.46 16.28 3.79
CA PRO A 118 -1.73 16.19 5.23
C PRO A 118 -2.29 17.51 5.78
N GLY A 119 -3.10 17.43 6.83
CA GLY A 119 -3.82 18.58 7.39
C GLY A 119 -2.95 19.79 7.74
N GLU A 120 -1.68 19.59 8.10
CA GLU A 120 -0.72 20.67 8.38
C GLU A 120 -0.40 21.57 7.17
N PHE A 121 -0.61 21.08 5.95
CA PHE A 121 -0.36 21.83 4.71
C PHE A 121 -1.63 22.39 4.09
N VAL A 122 -2.81 21.93 4.51
CA VAL A 122 -4.09 22.36 3.94
C VAL A 122 -4.31 23.85 4.21
N GLY A 123 -4.64 24.60 3.16
CA GLY A 123 -4.95 26.03 3.27
C GLY A 123 -3.74 26.96 3.44
N LEU A 124 -2.51 26.44 3.42
CA LEU A 124 -1.32 27.29 3.36
C LEU A 124 -1.30 28.11 2.06
N SER A 125 -0.98 29.39 2.18
CA SER A 125 -0.74 30.28 1.06
C SER A 125 0.68 30.83 1.15
N ASN A 126 1.17 31.30 0.01
CA ASN A 126 2.49 31.90 -0.06
C ASN A 126 2.54 33.19 0.78
N PRO A 127 3.33 33.26 1.86
CA PRO A 127 3.35 34.43 2.73
C PRO A 127 4.18 35.59 2.14
N PHE A 128 4.90 35.35 1.03
CA PHE A 128 5.76 36.34 0.40
C PHE A 128 5.02 37.07 -0.73
N PRO A 129 5.24 38.38 -0.91
CA PRO A 129 4.61 39.13 -1.99
C PRO A 129 5.16 38.68 -3.35
N LYS A 130 4.28 38.60 -4.35
CA LYS A 130 4.63 38.28 -5.74
C LYS A 130 5.28 39.48 -6.44
N THR A 131 6.52 39.79 -6.08
CA THR A 131 7.33 40.85 -6.72
C THR A 131 8.22 40.28 -7.83
N PRO A 132 8.65 41.09 -8.82
CA PRO A 132 9.58 40.64 -9.86
C PRO A 132 10.86 40.01 -9.31
N GLU A 133 11.37 40.52 -8.18
CA GLU A 133 12.58 40.01 -7.53
C GLU A 133 12.37 38.60 -6.95
N ASN A 134 11.23 38.37 -6.27
CA ASN A 134 10.90 37.05 -5.72
C ASN A 134 10.63 36.03 -6.83
N ILE A 135 9.96 36.43 -7.91
CA ILE A 135 9.75 35.56 -9.09
C ILE A 135 11.11 35.20 -9.71
N MET A 136 11.98 36.18 -9.91
CA MET A 136 13.30 35.95 -10.51
C MET A 136 14.17 35.04 -9.65
N MET A 137 14.15 35.23 -8.32
CA MET A 137 14.80 34.32 -7.38
C MET A 137 14.23 32.89 -7.49
N GLY A 138 12.91 32.76 -7.54
CA GLY A 138 12.21 31.50 -7.75
C GLY A 138 12.64 30.77 -9.02
N LYS A 139 12.70 31.48 -10.14
CA LYS A 139 13.17 30.94 -11.43
C LYS A 139 14.63 30.49 -11.37
N GLY A 140 15.50 31.26 -10.70
CA GLY A 140 16.90 30.89 -10.50
C GLY A 140 17.04 29.61 -9.67
N LEU A 141 16.28 29.50 -8.58
CA LEU A 141 16.24 28.29 -7.75
C LEU A 141 15.68 27.09 -8.53
N TYR A 142 14.59 27.27 -9.29
CA TYR A 142 14.04 26.22 -10.16
C TYR A 142 15.09 25.73 -11.17
N ALA A 143 15.81 26.64 -11.81
CA ALA A 143 16.85 26.30 -12.76
C ALA A 143 17.95 25.44 -12.10
N ALA A 144 18.36 25.77 -10.88
CA ALA A 144 19.41 25.06 -10.15
C ALA A 144 18.97 23.67 -9.65
N TYR A 145 17.76 23.55 -9.09
CA TYR A 145 17.36 22.35 -8.34
C TYR A 145 16.33 21.46 -9.07
N CYS A 146 15.47 22.05 -9.89
CA CYS A 146 14.28 21.36 -10.43
C CYS A 146 14.43 21.03 -11.92
N SER A 147 15.07 21.92 -12.69
CA SER A 147 15.22 21.79 -14.15
C SER A 147 15.95 20.52 -14.63
N PRO A 148 16.90 19.91 -13.88
CA PRO A 148 17.52 18.65 -14.33
C PRO A 148 16.51 17.51 -14.53
N CYS A 149 15.40 17.51 -13.81
CA CYS A 149 14.32 16.53 -13.96
C CYS A 149 13.11 17.12 -14.71
N HIS A 150 12.67 18.32 -14.33
CA HIS A 150 11.44 18.93 -14.87
C HIS A 150 11.65 19.75 -16.17
N GLY A 151 12.90 19.89 -16.63
CA GLY A 151 13.24 20.60 -17.86
C GLY A 151 13.38 22.11 -17.67
N ALA A 152 14.30 22.74 -18.40
CA ALA A 152 14.47 24.19 -18.37
C ALA A 152 13.24 24.96 -18.89
N ASN A 153 12.40 24.29 -19.69
CA ASN A 153 11.16 24.83 -20.25
C ASN A 153 9.92 24.49 -19.42
N TYR A 154 10.07 23.91 -18.23
CA TYR A 154 8.97 23.48 -17.36
C TYR A 154 8.08 22.38 -17.97
N ASP A 155 8.59 21.62 -18.94
CA ASP A 155 7.83 20.69 -19.77
C ASP A 155 7.96 19.21 -19.35
N GLY A 156 8.62 18.94 -18.23
CA GLY A 156 8.89 17.58 -17.74
C GLY A 156 9.99 16.85 -18.51
N LYS A 157 10.72 17.52 -19.41
CA LYS A 157 11.73 16.91 -20.29
C LYS A 157 13.16 17.28 -19.90
N GLY A 158 13.45 17.23 -18.60
CA GLY A 158 14.83 17.39 -18.11
C GLY A 158 15.73 16.24 -18.57
N PRO A 159 17.07 16.43 -18.58
CA PRO A 159 18.02 15.38 -18.96
C PRO A 159 17.88 14.09 -18.12
N ALA A 160 17.41 14.19 -16.87
CA ALA A 160 17.16 13.03 -16.01
C ALA A 160 15.77 12.40 -16.20
N ALA A 161 14.85 13.06 -16.91
CA ALA A 161 13.46 12.61 -17.07
C ALA A 161 13.31 11.16 -17.59
N PRO A 162 14.13 10.68 -18.57
CA PRO A 162 14.02 9.30 -19.06
C PRO A 162 14.29 8.22 -17.99
N GLY A 163 14.92 8.57 -16.87
CA GLY A 163 15.20 7.64 -15.78
C GLY A 163 14.00 7.37 -14.85
N PHE A 164 12.87 8.04 -15.05
CA PHE A 164 11.72 7.96 -14.14
C PHE A 164 10.45 7.45 -14.85
N ASN A 165 9.73 6.57 -14.16
CA ASN A 165 8.40 6.12 -14.54
C ASN A 165 7.47 6.22 -13.32
N PRO A 166 6.41 7.05 -13.34
CA PRO A 166 6.05 7.99 -14.41
C PRO A 166 7.10 9.11 -14.59
N PRO A 167 7.16 9.75 -15.77
CA PRO A 167 8.06 10.88 -15.99
C PRO A 167 7.72 12.07 -15.08
N PRO A 168 8.67 13.00 -14.84
CA PRO A 168 8.41 14.24 -14.14
C PRO A 168 7.25 15.03 -14.78
N ALA A 169 6.46 15.71 -13.96
CA ALA A 169 5.27 16.42 -14.44
C ALA A 169 5.63 17.58 -15.39
N ASN A 170 4.83 17.73 -16.45
CA ASN A 170 4.88 18.84 -17.39
C ASN A 170 4.03 20.00 -16.87
N PHE A 171 4.67 21.02 -16.31
CA PHE A 171 3.98 22.15 -15.69
C PHE A 171 3.28 23.08 -16.68
N ARG A 172 3.60 22.99 -17.97
CA ARG A 172 2.91 23.77 -19.01
C ARG A 172 1.52 23.22 -19.33
N ASP A 173 1.25 21.96 -19.01
CA ASP A 173 -0.05 21.34 -19.24
C ASP A 173 -1.08 21.89 -18.22
N PRO A 174 -2.20 22.49 -18.68
CA PRO A 174 -3.27 22.98 -17.80
C PRO A 174 -3.86 21.92 -16.86
N GLY A 175 -3.69 20.62 -17.18
CA GLY A 175 -4.10 19.50 -16.33
C GLY A 175 -3.15 19.21 -15.16
N THR A 176 -2.08 19.99 -14.97
CA THR A 176 -1.05 19.74 -13.94
C THR A 176 -1.09 20.77 -12.81
N ILE A 177 -0.07 21.63 -12.68
CA ILE A 177 0.08 22.58 -11.58
C ILE A 177 -1.04 23.63 -11.52
N ALA A 178 -1.70 23.90 -12.65
CA ALA A 178 -2.84 24.82 -12.70
C ALA A 178 -4.10 24.28 -12.02
N GLN A 179 -4.21 22.95 -11.83
CA GLN A 179 -5.32 22.33 -11.10
C GLN A 179 -5.10 22.31 -9.58
N LEU A 180 -3.92 22.75 -9.13
CA LEU A 180 -3.44 22.58 -7.77
C LEU A 180 -3.30 23.93 -7.06
N GLN A 181 -3.52 23.90 -5.75
CA GLN A 181 -3.26 25.04 -4.87
C GLN A 181 -1.78 25.11 -4.52
N GLU A 182 -1.28 26.30 -4.19
CA GLU A 182 0.13 26.48 -3.81
C GLU A 182 0.52 25.66 -2.58
N SER A 183 -0.39 25.46 -1.63
CA SER A 183 -0.22 24.55 -0.48
C SER A 183 0.21 23.14 -0.88
N TYR A 184 -0.40 22.62 -1.95
CA TYR A 184 -0.08 21.30 -2.48
C TYR A 184 1.34 21.28 -3.03
N LEU A 185 1.72 22.27 -3.86
CA LEU A 185 3.08 22.35 -4.42
C LEU A 185 4.11 22.49 -3.30
N PHE A 186 3.84 23.32 -2.29
CA PHE A 186 4.71 23.48 -1.13
C PHE A 186 4.95 22.14 -0.41
N TRP A 187 3.89 21.38 -0.14
CA TRP A 187 4.02 20.04 0.41
C TRP A 187 4.84 19.10 -0.49
N ARG A 188 4.54 19.08 -1.80
CA ARG A 188 5.24 18.20 -2.76
C ARG A 188 6.72 18.51 -2.89
N ILE A 189 7.11 19.79 -2.92
CA ILE A 189 8.51 20.20 -2.95
C ILE A 189 9.17 19.90 -1.60
N LYS A 190 8.53 20.27 -0.49
CA LYS A 190 9.10 20.12 0.85
C LYS A 190 9.37 18.66 1.23
N LYS A 191 8.40 17.76 0.99
CA LYS A 191 8.47 16.34 1.39
C LYS A 191 8.97 15.40 0.29
N GLY A 192 8.87 15.79 -0.98
CA GLY A 192 9.25 14.94 -2.11
C GLY A 192 8.39 13.67 -2.18
N GLY A 193 9.03 12.52 -2.42
CA GLY A 193 8.37 11.21 -2.41
C GLY A 193 8.19 10.56 -1.04
N VAL A 194 8.82 11.10 0.01
CA VAL A 194 8.78 10.49 1.36
C VAL A 194 7.48 10.89 2.06
N GLY A 195 6.76 9.90 2.59
CA GLY A 195 5.49 10.13 3.29
C GLY A 195 4.27 10.28 2.37
N LEU A 196 4.39 9.92 1.09
CA LEU A 196 3.22 9.81 0.21
C LEU A 196 2.27 8.69 0.68
N PRO A 197 0.95 8.91 0.62
CA PRO A 197 -0.05 7.88 0.95
C PRO A 197 0.09 6.62 0.08
N VAL A 198 -0.42 5.49 0.57
CA VAL A 198 -0.33 4.19 -0.12
C VAL A 198 -1.07 4.20 -1.46
N GLU A 199 -2.07 5.07 -1.60
CA GLU A 199 -2.82 5.33 -2.84
C GLU A 199 -1.92 5.89 -3.96
N GLY A 200 -0.74 6.42 -3.62
CA GLY A 200 0.29 6.84 -4.59
C GLY A 200 1.25 5.71 -5.03
N MET A 201 1.09 4.48 -4.53
CA MET A 201 1.92 3.32 -4.89
C MET A 201 1.57 2.74 -6.28
N PRO A 202 2.49 1.99 -6.94
CA PRO A 202 3.84 1.55 -6.50
C PRO A 202 4.94 2.60 -6.69
N TRP A 203 4.67 3.66 -7.44
CA TRP A 203 5.67 4.65 -7.83
C TRP A 203 5.77 5.78 -6.80
N LYS A 204 6.47 5.53 -5.68
CA LYS A 204 6.92 6.63 -4.82
C LYS A 204 7.66 7.63 -5.71
N SER A 205 7.21 8.89 -5.70
CA SER A 205 7.85 9.95 -6.49
C SER A 205 9.36 9.95 -6.21
N ALA A 206 10.17 9.95 -7.26
CA ALA A 206 11.62 10.08 -7.11
C ALA A 206 12.06 11.51 -6.75
N MET A 207 11.11 12.42 -6.52
CA MET A 207 11.37 13.80 -6.15
C MET A 207 12.07 13.85 -4.77
N PRO A 208 13.24 14.50 -4.67
CA PRO A 208 13.95 14.67 -3.42
C PRO A 208 13.12 15.40 -2.36
N ARG A 209 13.47 15.16 -1.10
CA ARG A 209 12.90 15.86 0.06
C ARG A 209 13.67 17.18 0.26
N TRP A 210 13.20 18.25 -0.37
CA TRP A 210 13.95 19.50 -0.41
C TRP A 210 14.04 20.25 0.92
N GLU A 211 13.22 19.92 1.93
CA GLU A 211 13.30 20.60 3.24
C GLU A 211 14.62 20.39 4.00
N VAL A 212 15.47 19.47 3.54
CA VAL A 212 16.82 19.25 4.09
C VAL A 212 17.82 20.28 3.55
N GLU A 213 17.57 20.81 2.36
CA GLU A 213 18.53 21.63 1.60
C GLU A 213 18.01 23.05 1.34
N LEU A 214 16.68 23.22 1.29
CA LEU A 214 16.02 24.48 0.99
C LEU A 214 15.15 24.94 2.18
N PRO A 215 15.31 26.18 2.65
CA PRO A 215 14.38 26.77 3.61
C PRO A 215 13.01 26.99 2.96
N ASP A 216 11.96 27.04 3.78
CA ASP A 216 10.57 27.22 3.33
C ASP A 216 10.39 28.46 2.44
N GLU A 217 11.10 29.55 2.72
CA GLU A 217 11.13 30.75 1.89
C GLU A 217 11.51 30.45 0.43
N PHE A 218 12.54 29.62 0.22
CA PHE A 218 13.02 29.30 -1.11
C PHE A 218 12.04 28.39 -1.84
N ILE A 219 11.39 27.48 -1.12
CA ILE A 219 10.33 26.63 -1.68
C ILE A 219 9.16 27.51 -2.16
N TRP A 220 8.70 28.46 -1.34
CA TRP A 220 7.64 29.39 -1.73
C TRP A 220 8.00 30.25 -2.94
N LYS A 221 9.26 30.69 -3.04
CA LYS A 221 9.73 31.43 -4.22
C LYS A 221 9.83 30.54 -5.46
N ILE A 222 10.29 29.30 -5.33
CA ILE A 222 10.29 28.31 -6.43
C ILE A 222 8.89 28.17 -7.00
N ILE A 223 7.86 28.03 -6.16
CA ILE A 223 6.46 27.91 -6.61
C ILE A 223 6.05 29.12 -7.46
N MET A 224 6.39 30.35 -7.04
CA MET A 224 6.14 31.54 -7.87
C MET A 224 6.85 31.46 -9.23
N GLY A 225 8.11 31.02 -9.22
CA GLY A 225 8.91 30.86 -10.43
C GLY A 225 8.42 29.76 -11.36
N GLU A 226 7.87 28.68 -10.81
CA GLU A 226 7.24 27.58 -11.56
C GLU A 226 5.98 28.04 -12.27
N TYR A 227 5.05 28.70 -11.56
CA TYR A 227 3.84 29.24 -12.16
C TYR A 227 4.16 30.28 -13.24
N ASP A 228 5.01 31.25 -12.93
CA ASP A 228 5.40 32.29 -13.88
C ASP A 228 6.15 31.73 -15.10
N GLY A 229 7.07 30.78 -14.89
CA GLY A 229 7.85 30.16 -15.95
C GLY A 229 7.05 29.21 -16.84
N ALA A 230 6.10 28.47 -16.26
CA ALA A 230 5.19 27.60 -17.00
C ALA A 230 4.07 28.37 -17.71
N GLY A 231 3.85 29.64 -17.34
CA GLY A 231 2.72 30.45 -17.82
C GLY A 231 1.38 29.99 -17.25
N GLN A 232 1.39 29.49 -16.02
CA GLN A 232 0.22 28.98 -15.30
C GLN A 232 -0.07 29.83 -14.07
N SER A 233 -1.28 29.70 -13.52
CA SER A 233 -1.68 30.30 -12.25
C SER A 233 -2.16 29.21 -11.29
N PRO A 234 -1.96 29.36 -9.98
CA PRO A 234 -2.48 28.42 -9.00
C PRO A 234 -4.00 28.40 -9.04
N ARG A 235 -4.58 27.25 -8.72
CA ARG A 235 -6.00 27.18 -8.43
C ARG A 235 -6.28 27.98 -7.16
N THR A 236 -7.06 29.04 -7.28
CA THR A 236 -7.61 29.76 -6.14
C THR A 236 -8.87 29.04 -5.65
N TRP A 237 -9.21 29.22 -4.37
CA TRP A 237 -10.58 28.93 -3.94
C TRP A 237 -11.49 29.93 -4.69
N GLU A 238 -12.63 29.46 -5.20
CA GLU A 238 -13.68 30.39 -5.64
C GLU A 238 -14.06 31.20 -4.39
N GLU A 239 -13.83 32.51 -4.42
CA GLU A 239 -14.51 33.39 -3.48
C GLU A 239 -15.99 33.25 -3.82
N GLU A 240 -16.79 32.69 -2.90
CA GLU A 240 -18.25 32.70 -3.04
C GLU A 240 -18.67 34.15 -3.24
N GLU A 241 -19.14 34.48 -4.45
CA GLU A 241 -19.77 35.77 -4.78
C GLU A 241 -21.02 36.03 -3.93
#